data_AF-A0A9D2SKQ2-F1
#
_entry.id   AF-A0A9D2SKQ2-F1
#
_cell.length_a   1.000
_cell.length_b   1.000
_cell.length_c   1.000
_cell.angle_alpha   90.00
_cell.angle_beta   90.00
_cell.angle_gamma   90.00
#
_symmetry.space_group_name_H-M   'P 1'
#
loop_
_entity.id
_entity.type
_entity.pdbx_description
1 polymer ?
#
loop_
_entity_poly.entity_id
_entity_poly.type
_entity_poly.pdbx_seq_one_letter_code
_entity_poly.pdbx_strand_id
1 'polypeptide(L)'
;MPVFDFNNSPEDQKVPECTYKVFYTNCPESSPEHPILVLDNKAGKLVHHSNGIFTNPIRRTAFEFKGEEGTVSEDILEIDARFVSLLKWLGENHINVRLSGAVKEGKYAVYKIRETAFGGGTKLSAEDGFLQFMIERLLSSDPPSQEIPDEDEEETGDSMKLTSIQSITDFMNCAGRTLPDNIRLWARRNLAVAKSNEVSPEERRHAQRALSIMMNIQWKGNYFEAIDPAEARRILDEELYGMESVKQRIIETIIQINRTHTLPAYGLLLIGPAGTGKSQIAYAVARILKLPWTTLDMSSINDPEQLTGSSRIYANAKPGIIMEAFSMAGESNLVFIINELDKAASGKGNGNPADVLLTLLDNLGFTDNYMECMIPTSGVYPIATANDKDQISAPLMSRFAVIEIPDYTAEEKKVIFSKYALPKVLKRIGMEEKECTLTPEGLEAVIELHKNTSGIRDLEQAAEHIAANALYQIEVDHVKSVAFDGEMVRKLLG
;
A
#
# COMPACT_ATOMS: atom_id res chain seq x y z
N MET A 1 -13.70 66.55 -37.92
CA MET A 1 -13.35 65.27 -37.25
C MET A 1 -14.03 64.16 -38.04
N PRO A 2 -13.30 63.12 -38.49
CA PRO A 2 -13.90 61.97 -39.15
C PRO A 2 -14.57 61.06 -38.10
N VAL A 3 -15.67 60.43 -38.50
CA VAL A 3 -16.34 59.36 -37.74
C VAL A 3 -15.62 58.06 -38.10
N PHE A 4 -15.24 57.25 -37.11
CA PHE A 4 -14.63 55.94 -37.32
C PHE A 4 -15.72 54.88 -37.44
N ASP A 5 -15.76 54.18 -38.59
CA ASP A 5 -16.56 52.97 -38.76
C ASP A 5 -15.94 51.79 -38.00
N PHE A 6 -16.72 51.18 -37.10
CA PHE A 6 -16.36 49.92 -36.45
C PHE A 6 -16.99 48.74 -37.20
N ASN A 7 -16.34 48.27 -38.25
CA ASN A 7 -16.59 46.94 -38.83
C ASN A 7 -15.56 45.93 -38.32
N ASN A 8 -15.64 45.61 -37.03
CA ASN A 8 -15.14 44.33 -36.51
C ASN A 8 -16.35 43.43 -36.30
N SER A 9 -16.61 42.56 -37.27
CA SER A 9 -17.42 41.36 -37.02
C SER A 9 -16.76 40.57 -35.90
N PRO A 10 -17.49 40.10 -34.87
CA PRO A 10 -16.97 39.06 -34.00
C PRO A 10 -16.63 37.85 -34.87
N GLU A 11 -15.41 37.30 -34.76
CA GLU A 11 -15.17 35.96 -35.28
C GLU A 11 -16.14 35.01 -34.57
N ASP A 12 -16.88 34.18 -35.32
CA ASP A 12 -17.76 33.17 -34.74
C ASP A 12 -16.98 32.35 -33.71
N GLN A 13 -17.49 32.29 -32.49
CA GLN A 13 -16.97 31.42 -31.44
C GLN A 13 -17.16 29.97 -31.88
N LYS A 14 -16.14 29.41 -32.56
CA LYS A 14 -16.10 27.98 -32.87
C LYS A 14 -16.28 27.19 -31.58
N VAL A 15 -17.28 26.31 -31.58
CA VAL A 15 -17.56 25.39 -30.48
C VAL A 15 -16.29 24.56 -30.23
N PRO A 16 -15.86 24.37 -28.96
CA PRO A 16 -14.74 23.50 -28.64
C PRO A 16 -15.04 22.05 -29.05
N GLU A 17 -14.32 21.52 -30.04
CA GLU A 17 -14.41 20.11 -30.44
C GLU A 17 -13.25 19.30 -29.84
N CYS A 18 -13.57 18.32 -29.00
CA CYS A 18 -12.60 17.36 -28.51
C CYS A 18 -12.11 16.48 -29.67
N THR A 19 -10.83 16.61 -30.01
CA THR A 19 -10.23 16.06 -31.25
C THR A 19 -9.49 14.73 -31.05
N TYR A 20 -9.29 14.29 -29.81
CA TYR A 20 -8.62 13.04 -29.45
C TYR A 20 -9.60 11.99 -28.95
N LYS A 21 -9.24 10.70 -29.09
CA LYS A 21 -9.95 9.59 -28.45
C LYS A 21 -9.33 9.24 -27.11
N VAL A 22 -10.15 8.89 -26.13
CA VAL A 22 -9.68 8.34 -24.86
C VAL A 22 -9.69 6.81 -24.92
N PHE A 23 -8.61 6.18 -24.48
CA PHE A 23 -8.55 4.73 -24.25
C PHE A 23 -8.27 4.42 -22.78
N TYR A 24 -8.57 3.20 -22.36
CA TYR A 24 -8.52 2.75 -20.98
C TYR A 24 -7.57 1.55 -20.88
N THR A 25 -6.61 1.59 -19.96
CA THR A 25 -5.63 0.53 -19.74
C THR A 25 -5.22 0.49 -18.26
N ASN A 26 -4.93 -0.71 -17.76
CA ASN A 26 -4.42 -0.96 -16.41
C ASN A 26 -2.91 -1.28 -16.44
N CYS A 27 -2.21 -1.03 -17.56
CA CYS A 27 -0.79 -1.33 -17.64
C CYS A 27 0.01 -0.41 -16.68
N PRO A 28 0.84 -0.99 -15.78
CA PRO A 28 1.63 -0.24 -14.80
C PRO A 28 2.90 0.37 -15.41
N GLU A 29 3.28 -0.05 -16.61
CA GLU A 29 4.42 0.49 -17.36
C GLU A 29 3.96 1.14 -18.65
N SER A 30 4.70 2.14 -19.11
CA SER A 30 4.46 2.82 -20.39
C SER A 30 5.50 2.40 -21.42
N SER A 31 5.03 2.01 -22.60
CA SER A 31 5.88 1.47 -23.69
C SER A 31 5.38 1.93 -25.07
N PRO A 32 6.13 1.68 -26.16
CA PRO A 32 5.65 1.88 -27.53
C PRO A 32 4.40 1.06 -27.92
N GLU A 33 4.01 0.08 -27.10
CA GLU A 33 2.83 -0.78 -27.24
C GLU A 33 1.69 -0.32 -26.29
N HIS A 34 2.06 0.27 -25.15
CA HIS A 34 1.14 0.89 -24.17
C HIS A 34 1.56 2.36 -23.91
N PRO A 35 1.34 3.26 -24.88
CA PRO A 35 1.74 4.66 -24.75
C PRO A 35 0.85 5.43 -23.75
N ILE A 36 1.35 6.56 -23.28
CA ILE A 36 0.61 7.57 -22.50
C ILE A 36 -0.33 8.36 -23.43
N LEU A 37 0.18 8.75 -24.60
CA LEU A 37 -0.59 9.37 -25.67
C LEU A 37 0.02 9.06 -27.05
N VAL A 38 -0.76 9.29 -28.09
CA VAL A 38 -0.36 9.16 -29.48
C VAL A 38 -0.56 10.49 -30.20
N LEU A 39 0.51 11.02 -30.78
CA LEU A 39 0.49 12.21 -31.63
C LEU A 39 0.43 11.81 -33.11
N ASP A 40 -0.15 12.67 -33.95
CA ASP A 40 0.10 12.60 -35.39
C ASP A 40 1.58 12.90 -35.67
N ASN A 41 2.14 12.25 -36.69
CA ASN A 41 3.50 12.48 -37.15
C ASN A 41 3.63 12.17 -38.66
N LYS A 42 2.55 12.37 -39.45
CA LYS A 42 2.60 12.22 -40.92
C LYS A 42 3.65 13.12 -41.57
N ALA A 43 3.95 14.26 -40.96
CA ALA A 43 5.01 15.17 -41.40
C ALA A 43 6.44 14.66 -41.07
N GLY A 44 6.58 13.61 -40.24
CA GLY A 44 7.88 13.02 -39.87
C GLY A 44 8.76 13.91 -38.98
N LYS A 45 8.19 14.94 -38.35
CA LYS A 45 8.93 15.97 -37.60
C LYS A 45 9.21 15.60 -36.15
N LEU A 46 8.40 14.73 -35.55
CA LEU A 46 8.64 14.21 -34.21
C LEU A 46 9.66 13.07 -34.26
N VAL A 47 10.74 13.24 -33.51
CA VAL A 47 11.83 12.26 -33.33
C VAL A 47 11.82 11.72 -31.89
N HIS A 48 12.59 10.66 -31.62
CA HIS A 48 12.64 9.93 -30.34
C HIS A 48 12.72 10.79 -29.07
N HIS A 49 13.32 11.99 -29.15
CA HIS A 49 13.22 13.02 -28.12
C HIS A 49 12.79 14.35 -28.74
N SER A 50 11.59 14.79 -28.40
CA SER A 50 11.02 16.07 -28.89
C SER A 50 10.66 16.95 -27.70
N ASN A 51 11.12 18.21 -27.67
CA ASN A 51 10.85 19.16 -26.57
C ASN A 51 9.82 20.20 -27.01
N GLY A 52 8.82 20.48 -26.17
CA GLY A 52 7.70 21.36 -26.51
C GLY A 52 6.75 21.60 -25.34
N ILE A 53 5.58 22.15 -25.63
CA ILE A 53 4.53 22.51 -24.68
C ILE A 53 3.19 21.97 -25.22
N PHE A 54 2.28 21.53 -24.35
CA PHE A 54 0.91 21.18 -24.74
C PHE A 54 0.04 22.45 -24.82
N THR A 55 -0.92 22.50 -25.75
CA THR A 55 -1.85 23.64 -25.87
C THR A 55 -3.23 23.31 -25.29
N ASN A 56 -3.91 24.34 -24.80
CA ASN A 56 -5.20 24.21 -24.09
C ASN A 56 -6.31 23.61 -24.99
N PRO A 57 -7.13 22.67 -24.47
CA PRO A 57 -8.16 21.95 -25.23
C PRO A 57 -9.32 22.79 -25.77
N ILE A 58 -9.54 24.05 -25.35
CA ILE A 58 -10.70 24.88 -25.72
C ILE A 58 -10.78 25.17 -27.23
N ARG A 59 -9.72 24.93 -28.02
CA ARG A 59 -9.75 25.03 -29.49
C ARG A 59 -9.29 23.79 -30.22
N ARG A 60 -8.19 23.18 -29.78
CA ARG A 60 -7.61 21.93 -30.30
C ARG A 60 -6.46 21.51 -29.39
N THR A 61 -6.48 20.31 -28.80
CA THR A 61 -5.33 19.86 -27.98
C THR A 61 -4.21 19.40 -28.91
N ALA A 62 -3.10 20.11 -28.90
CA ALA A 62 -1.93 19.80 -29.72
C ALA A 62 -0.64 19.87 -28.89
N PHE A 63 0.44 19.33 -29.46
CA PHE A 63 1.79 19.48 -28.92
C PHE A 63 2.60 20.43 -29.80
N GLU A 64 3.01 21.56 -29.25
CA GLU A 64 3.78 22.59 -29.94
C GLU A 64 5.27 22.49 -29.61
N PHE A 65 6.10 22.38 -30.65
CA PHE A 65 7.56 22.33 -30.53
C PHE A 65 8.23 23.23 -31.56
N LYS A 66 9.49 23.59 -31.30
CA LYS A 66 10.29 24.40 -32.23
C LYS A 66 10.92 23.48 -33.28
N GLY A 67 10.42 23.56 -34.51
CA GLY A 67 11.05 22.98 -35.71
C GLY A 67 12.02 23.96 -36.37
N GLU A 68 12.64 23.53 -37.47
CA GLU A 68 13.67 24.30 -38.18
C GLU A 68 13.16 25.61 -38.81
N GLU A 69 11.88 25.67 -39.20
CA GLU A 69 11.24 26.85 -39.83
C GLU A 69 10.22 27.58 -38.93
N GLY A 70 10.11 27.21 -37.65
CA GLY A 70 9.20 27.86 -36.69
C GLY A 70 8.52 26.89 -35.72
N THR A 71 7.49 27.36 -35.01
CA THR A 71 6.66 26.51 -34.15
C THR A 71 5.84 25.55 -35.02
N VAL A 72 5.95 24.26 -34.74
CA VAL A 72 5.16 23.18 -35.35
C VAL A 72 4.19 22.67 -34.29
N SER A 73 2.94 22.47 -34.68
CA SER A 73 1.86 21.98 -33.83
C SER A 73 1.37 20.65 -34.41
N GLU A 74 1.50 19.56 -33.66
CA GLU A 74 1.03 18.22 -34.06
C GLU A 74 -0.13 17.79 -33.15
N ASP A 75 -1.17 17.21 -33.76
CA ASP A 75 -2.43 16.90 -33.09
C ASP A 75 -2.31 15.69 -32.15
N ILE A 76 -3.00 15.73 -31.01
CA ILE A 76 -3.19 14.55 -30.18
C ILE A 76 -4.31 13.68 -30.78
N LEU A 77 -4.00 12.42 -31.07
CA LEU A 77 -4.94 11.46 -31.65
C LEU A 77 -5.63 10.61 -30.58
N GLU A 78 -4.85 10.08 -29.64
CA GLU A 78 -5.30 9.11 -28.62
C GLU A 78 -4.61 9.41 -27.28
N ILE A 79 -5.33 9.31 -26.15
CA ILE A 79 -4.82 9.57 -24.79
C ILE A 79 -5.31 8.48 -23.82
N ASP A 80 -4.44 7.98 -22.94
CA ASP A 80 -4.84 7.15 -21.79
C ASP A 80 -5.68 7.98 -20.81
N ALA A 81 -6.87 7.50 -20.46
CA ALA A 81 -7.85 8.16 -19.58
C ALA A 81 -7.24 8.72 -18.28
N ARG A 82 -6.20 8.08 -17.74
CA ARG A 82 -5.50 8.48 -16.51
C ARG A 82 -4.75 9.80 -16.68
N PHE A 83 -4.28 10.12 -17.89
CA PHE A 83 -3.40 11.25 -18.17
C PHE A 83 -4.10 12.49 -18.73
N VAL A 84 -5.39 12.41 -19.08
CA VAL A 84 -6.15 13.53 -19.67
C VAL A 84 -6.06 14.80 -18.81
N SER A 85 -6.30 14.68 -17.50
CA SER A 85 -6.24 15.83 -16.57
C SER A 85 -4.81 16.38 -16.40
N LEU A 86 -3.79 15.52 -16.39
CA LEU A 86 -2.39 15.95 -16.33
C LEU A 86 -1.99 16.73 -17.60
N LEU A 87 -2.43 16.26 -18.78
CA LEU A 87 -2.14 16.93 -20.06
C LEU A 87 -2.87 18.28 -20.20
N LYS A 88 -4.13 18.39 -19.73
CA LYS A 88 -4.84 19.68 -19.63
C LYS A 88 -4.04 20.67 -18.76
N TRP A 89 -3.69 20.26 -17.54
CA TRP A 89 -2.94 21.09 -16.59
C TRP A 89 -1.53 21.48 -17.08
N LEU A 90 -0.81 20.57 -17.75
CA LEU A 90 0.49 20.87 -18.38
C LEU A 90 0.37 21.97 -19.45
N GLY A 91 -0.75 21.98 -20.20
CA GLY A 91 -1.00 22.99 -21.22
C GLY A 91 -1.48 24.33 -20.66
N GLU A 92 -2.38 24.33 -19.69
CA GLU A 92 -2.82 25.54 -18.97
C GLU A 92 -1.63 26.27 -18.32
N ASN A 93 -0.73 25.53 -17.67
CA ASN A 93 0.47 26.08 -17.02
C ASN A 93 1.66 26.27 -17.98
N HIS A 94 1.48 26.00 -19.29
CA HIS A 94 2.50 26.17 -20.33
C HIS A 94 3.86 25.51 -20.01
N ILE A 95 3.83 24.31 -19.44
CA ILE A 95 5.02 23.62 -18.92
C ILE A 95 5.83 23.00 -20.07
N ASN A 96 7.13 23.32 -20.12
CA ASN A 96 8.05 22.79 -21.12
C ASN A 96 8.44 21.34 -20.80
N VAL A 97 8.09 20.41 -21.67
CA VAL A 97 8.34 18.97 -21.52
C VAL A 97 9.15 18.38 -22.67
N ARG A 98 9.92 17.33 -22.36
CA ARG A 98 10.50 16.40 -23.32
C ARG A 98 9.64 15.15 -23.42
N LEU A 99 9.07 14.92 -24.58
CA LEU A 99 8.43 13.66 -24.94
C LEU A 99 9.49 12.68 -25.42
N SER A 100 9.43 11.44 -24.95
CA SER A 100 10.14 10.30 -25.54
C SER A 100 9.13 9.28 -26.06
N GLY A 101 9.36 8.82 -27.28
CA GLY A 101 8.37 8.03 -28.00
C GLY A 101 8.97 7.30 -29.21
N ALA A 102 8.18 6.38 -29.75
CA ALA A 102 8.53 5.62 -30.95
C ALA A 102 7.63 6.04 -32.12
N VAL A 103 8.23 6.18 -33.31
CA VAL A 103 7.48 6.43 -34.55
C VAL A 103 7.03 5.09 -35.12
N LYS A 104 5.72 4.92 -35.33
CA LYS A 104 5.12 3.76 -36.02
C LYS A 104 4.05 4.28 -36.99
N GLU A 105 4.15 3.91 -38.27
CA GLU A 105 3.12 4.18 -39.30
C GLU A 105 2.63 5.64 -39.40
N GLY A 106 3.54 6.62 -39.24
CA GLY A 106 3.17 8.05 -39.27
C GLY A 106 2.47 8.55 -38.00
N LYS A 107 2.45 7.77 -36.93
CA LYS A 107 2.08 8.18 -35.57
C LYS A 107 3.33 8.23 -34.68
N TYR A 108 3.29 9.02 -33.60
CA TYR A 108 4.31 9.04 -32.56
C TYR A 108 3.71 8.60 -31.21
N ALA A 109 4.08 7.39 -30.78
CA ALA A 109 3.62 6.78 -29.54
C ALA A 109 4.51 7.23 -28.37
N VAL A 110 3.99 8.14 -27.54
CA VAL A 110 4.71 8.72 -26.40
C VAL A 110 4.61 7.78 -25.21
N TYR A 111 5.74 7.28 -24.72
CA TYR A 111 5.81 6.43 -23.53
C TYR A 111 6.56 7.09 -22.36
N LYS A 112 7.10 8.29 -22.54
CA LYS A 112 7.73 9.03 -21.43
C LYS A 112 7.59 10.54 -21.61
N ILE A 113 7.24 11.22 -20.52
CA ILE A 113 7.20 12.68 -20.44
C ILE A 113 8.14 13.09 -19.30
N ARG A 114 9.02 14.06 -19.54
CA ARG A 114 9.90 14.66 -18.53
C ARG A 114 9.81 16.17 -18.60
N GLU A 115 9.98 16.85 -17.47
CA GLU A 115 10.14 18.30 -17.47
C GLU A 115 11.46 18.68 -18.17
N THR A 116 11.50 19.85 -18.79
CA THR A 116 12.74 20.44 -19.31
C THR A 116 12.98 21.81 -18.70
N ALA A 117 14.02 21.91 -17.86
CA ALA A 117 14.46 23.16 -17.26
C ALA A 117 15.17 24.07 -18.30
N PHE A 118 14.41 24.67 -19.22
CA PHE A 118 14.92 25.63 -20.19
C PHE A 118 14.24 27.01 -20.04
N GLY A 119 14.98 27.97 -19.50
CA GLY A 119 14.70 29.41 -19.63
C GLY A 119 13.40 29.97 -19.01
N GLY A 120 13.45 30.33 -17.73
CA GLY A 120 12.63 31.42 -17.17
C GLY A 120 11.20 31.09 -16.72
N GLY A 121 10.66 29.91 -17.04
CA GLY A 121 9.38 29.44 -16.45
C GLY A 121 9.49 29.14 -14.96
N THR A 122 8.35 29.16 -14.25
CA THR A 122 8.19 28.72 -12.86
C THR A 122 8.64 27.26 -12.73
N LYS A 123 9.79 27.04 -12.08
CA LYS A 123 10.41 25.71 -11.96
C LYS A 123 9.58 24.76 -11.10
N LEU A 124 9.23 23.59 -11.66
CA LEU A 124 9.03 22.32 -10.94
C LEU A 124 10.01 22.24 -9.76
N SER A 125 9.49 22.46 -8.54
CA SER A 125 10.30 22.91 -7.44
C SER A 125 11.09 21.75 -6.82
N ALA A 126 12.42 21.82 -6.97
CA ALA A 126 13.41 20.79 -6.59
C ALA A 126 13.37 19.50 -7.45
N GLU A 127 14.35 19.42 -8.35
CA GLU A 127 14.92 18.19 -8.95
C GLU A 127 13.94 17.13 -9.47
N ASP A 128 13.49 17.27 -10.74
CA ASP A 128 12.88 16.23 -11.61
C ASP A 128 11.66 15.44 -11.07
N GLY A 129 11.23 15.67 -9.82
CA GLY A 129 10.44 14.70 -9.06
C GLY A 129 8.92 14.78 -9.23
N PHE A 130 8.31 15.97 -9.27
CA PHE A 130 6.84 16.08 -9.22
C PHE A 130 6.16 15.45 -10.44
N LEU A 131 6.57 15.82 -11.66
CA LEU A 131 5.94 15.28 -12.87
C LEU A 131 6.16 13.76 -12.98
N GLN A 132 7.35 13.28 -12.60
CA GLN A 132 7.66 11.84 -12.61
C GLN A 132 6.84 11.08 -11.56
N PHE A 133 6.69 11.61 -10.34
CA PHE A 133 5.81 11.08 -9.28
C PHE A 133 4.34 11.05 -9.72
N MET A 134 3.85 12.11 -10.36
CA MET A 134 2.48 12.16 -10.90
C MET A 134 2.27 11.09 -11.98
N ILE A 135 3.22 10.92 -12.90
CA ILE A 135 3.16 9.89 -13.94
C ILE A 135 3.20 8.49 -13.33
N GLU A 136 4.15 8.21 -12.44
CA GLU A 136 4.26 6.91 -11.76
C GLU A 136 2.99 6.56 -10.97
N ARG A 137 2.40 7.55 -10.32
CA ARG A 137 1.14 7.37 -9.58
C ARG A 137 -0.06 7.16 -10.47
N LEU A 138 -0.16 7.87 -11.60
CA LEU A 138 -1.21 7.62 -12.58
C LEU A 138 -1.05 6.23 -13.21
N LEU A 139 0.17 5.80 -13.53
CA LEU A 139 0.45 4.42 -13.97
C LEU A 139 0.07 3.36 -12.92
N SER A 140 0.31 3.65 -11.63
CA SER A 140 -0.03 2.78 -10.49
C SER A 140 -1.51 2.84 -10.08
N SER A 141 -2.30 3.70 -10.70
CA SER A 141 -3.73 3.87 -10.43
C SER A 141 -4.60 3.15 -11.46
N ASP A 142 -5.75 2.66 -11.01
CA ASP A 142 -6.80 2.16 -11.89
C ASP A 142 -7.33 3.27 -12.81
N PRO A 143 -7.76 2.93 -14.04
CA PRO A 143 -8.35 3.91 -14.93
C PRO A 143 -9.67 4.45 -14.35
N PRO A 144 -9.94 5.76 -14.50
CA PRO A 144 -11.17 6.36 -14.00
C PRO A 144 -12.41 5.78 -14.70
N SER A 145 -13.55 5.83 -14.01
CA SER A 145 -14.86 5.46 -14.58
C SER A 145 -15.20 6.35 -15.80
N GLN A 146 -16.14 5.89 -16.63
CA GLN A 146 -16.55 6.60 -17.85
C GLN A 146 -17.40 7.86 -17.60
N GLU A 147 -17.62 8.25 -16.34
CA GLU A 147 -18.44 9.40 -16.00
C GLU A 147 -17.66 10.71 -16.20
N ILE A 148 -18.23 11.58 -17.02
CA ILE A 148 -17.73 12.93 -17.28
C ILE A 148 -18.38 13.85 -16.24
N PRO A 149 -17.62 14.48 -15.32
CA PRO A 149 -18.17 15.53 -14.48
C PRO A 149 -18.35 16.82 -15.29
N ASP A 150 -19.41 17.58 -15.02
CA ASP A 150 -19.69 18.86 -15.67
C ASP A 150 -18.49 19.83 -15.61
N GLU A 151 -18.21 20.50 -16.71
CA GLU A 151 -17.08 21.42 -16.88
C GLU A 151 -17.40 22.83 -16.36
N ASP A 152 -17.64 22.98 -15.05
CA ASP A 152 -17.76 24.29 -14.39
C ASP A 152 -17.17 24.28 -12.97
N GLU A 153 -15.90 24.67 -12.84
CA GLU A 153 -15.24 25.26 -11.65
C GLU A 153 -13.72 25.39 -11.91
N GLU A 154 -13.31 26.38 -12.72
CA GLU A 154 -11.90 26.81 -12.83
C GLU A 154 -11.58 27.85 -11.74
N GLU A 155 -10.62 27.57 -10.85
CA GLU A 155 -9.95 28.58 -10.03
C GLU A 155 -8.45 28.63 -10.33
N THR A 156 -7.99 29.77 -10.85
CA THR A 156 -6.60 30.05 -11.23
C THR A 156 -5.73 30.49 -10.05
N GLY A 157 -4.49 29.98 -9.91
CA GLY A 157 -3.46 30.68 -9.11
C GLY A 157 -2.31 29.89 -8.46
N ASP A 158 -1.28 29.58 -9.27
CA ASP A 158 0.17 29.63 -8.98
C ASP A 158 0.87 28.78 -7.87
N SER A 159 2.14 28.49 -8.16
CA SER A 159 3.20 27.59 -7.61
C SER A 159 3.50 27.52 -6.09
N MET A 160 4.14 26.49 -5.48
CA MET A 160 4.58 25.09 -5.81
C MET A 160 5.10 24.35 -4.52
N LYS A 161 5.69 23.13 -4.62
CA LYS A 161 6.34 22.22 -3.61
C LYS A 161 5.46 21.12 -2.99
N LEU A 162 5.92 19.86 -3.00
CA LEU A 162 5.27 18.64 -2.44
C LEU A 162 5.09 18.58 -0.90
N THR A 163 5.17 19.72 -0.22
CA THR A 163 4.75 19.91 1.19
C THR A 163 3.88 21.16 1.36
N SER A 164 3.57 21.86 0.27
CA SER A 164 2.77 23.08 0.26
C SER A 164 1.34 22.80 -0.18
N ILE A 165 0.47 23.74 0.18
CA ILE A 165 -0.93 23.78 -0.26
C ILE A 165 -1.05 23.69 -1.80
N GLN A 166 -0.06 24.22 -2.53
CA GLN A 166 -0.16 24.26 -3.99
C GLN A 166 0.04 22.90 -4.63
N SER A 167 1.06 22.10 -4.26
CA SER A 167 1.18 20.76 -4.87
C SER A 167 0.04 19.82 -4.49
N ILE A 168 -0.66 20.07 -3.37
CA ILE A 168 -1.93 19.41 -3.04
C ILE A 168 -3.05 19.89 -3.99
N THR A 169 -3.08 21.18 -4.34
CA THR A 169 -4.00 21.73 -5.36
C THR A 169 -3.74 21.12 -6.74
N ASP A 170 -2.48 21.11 -7.19
CA ASP A 170 -2.06 20.55 -8.47
C ASP A 170 -2.37 19.04 -8.56
N PHE A 171 -2.13 18.30 -7.46
CA PHE A 171 -2.53 16.89 -7.35
C PHE A 171 -4.04 16.70 -7.48
N MET A 172 -4.85 17.50 -6.78
CA MET A 172 -6.32 17.44 -6.85
C MET A 172 -6.86 17.74 -8.26
N ASN A 173 -6.18 18.61 -9.01
CA ASN A 173 -6.54 18.94 -10.39
C ASN A 173 -6.12 17.84 -11.39
N CYS A 174 -4.92 17.29 -11.23
CA CYS A 174 -4.36 16.30 -12.16
C CYS A 174 -4.84 14.87 -11.90
N ALA A 175 -4.93 14.44 -10.64
CA ALA A 175 -5.19 13.06 -10.22
C ALA A 175 -6.41 12.93 -9.29
N GLY A 176 -7.17 14.00 -9.04
CA GLY A 176 -8.38 13.93 -8.23
C GLY A 176 -9.45 12.94 -8.74
N ARG A 177 -9.35 12.48 -10.01
CA ARG A 177 -10.18 11.42 -10.60
C ARG A 177 -9.80 10.00 -10.16
N THR A 178 -8.61 9.81 -9.59
CA THR A 178 -8.17 8.52 -9.01
C THR A 178 -8.47 8.42 -7.51
N LEU A 179 -9.15 9.42 -6.94
CA LEU A 179 -9.59 9.42 -5.55
C LEU A 179 -11.06 9.00 -5.46
N PRO A 180 -11.45 8.21 -4.45
CA PRO A 180 -12.86 8.01 -4.08
C PRO A 180 -13.59 9.34 -3.87
N ASP A 181 -14.85 9.46 -4.32
CA ASP A 181 -15.58 10.74 -4.38
C ASP A 181 -15.76 11.40 -3.00
N ASN A 182 -15.98 10.61 -1.96
CA ASN A 182 -16.04 11.07 -0.57
C ASN A 182 -14.72 11.72 -0.13
N ILE A 183 -13.57 11.12 -0.48
CA ILE A 183 -12.23 11.64 -0.20
C ILE A 183 -11.96 12.89 -1.05
N ARG A 184 -12.35 12.88 -2.33
CA ARG A 184 -12.21 14.02 -3.26
C ARG A 184 -12.97 15.25 -2.76
N LEU A 185 -14.22 15.08 -2.34
CA LEU A 185 -15.05 16.15 -1.78
C LEU A 185 -14.51 16.66 -0.44
N TRP A 186 -14.10 15.75 0.44
CA TRP A 186 -13.44 16.09 1.69
C TRP A 186 -12.14 16.88 1.47
N ALA A 187 -11.33 16.49 0.48
CA ALA A 187 -10.06 17.13 0.16
C ALA A 187 -10.28 18.55 -0.37
N ARG A 188 -11.25 18.78 -1.27
CA ARG A 188 -11.63 20.12 -1.72
C ARG A 188 -11.99 21.04 -0.54
N ARG A 189 -12.81 20.55 0.40
CA ARG A 189 -13.19 21.32 1.62
C ARG A 189 -11.99 21.65 2.51
N ASN A 190 -11.14 20.66 2.80
CA ASN A 190 -9.96 20.86 3.64
C ASN A 190 -8.91 21.76 2.96
N LEU A 191 -8.85 21.76 1.62
CA LEU A 191 -7.95 22.64 0.85
C LEU A 191 -8.36 24.11 0.96
N ALA A 192 -9.67 24.41 0.92
CA ALA A 192 -10.20 25.75 1.16
C ALA A 192 -9.88 26.23 2.59
N VAL A 193 -10.06 25.37 3.60
CA VAL A 193 -9.68 25.65 5.00
C VAL A 193 -8.18 25.93 5.13
N ALA A 194 -7.32 25.15 4.46
CA ALA A 194 -5.87 25.35 4.47
C ALA A 194 -5.43 26.65 3.76
N LYS A 195 -6.14 27.07 2.70
CA LYS A 195 -5.91 28.33 1.96
C LYS A 195 -6.42 29.58 2.67
N SER A 196 -7.52 29.49 3.42
CA SER A 196 -8.13 30.64 4.08
C SER A 196 -7.20 31.30 5.10
N ASN A 197 -7.16 32.63 5.12
CA ASN A 197 -6.45 33.41 6.14
C ASN A 197 -7.32 33.73 7.37
N GLU A 198 -8.62 33.40 7.32
CA GLU A 198 -9.57 33.61 8.42
C GLU A 198 -9.51 32.49 9.47
N VAL A 199 -8.93 31.35 9.09
CA VAL A 199 -8.80 30.14 9.91
C VAL A 199 -7.53 30.18 10.78
N SER A 200 -7.61 29.61 11.98
CA SER A 200 -6.50 29.62 12.94
C SER A 200 -5.21 28.98 12.37
N PRO A 201 -4.00 29.47 12.71
CA PRO A 201 -2.74 28.87 12.24
C PRO A 201 -2.48 27.43 12.70
N GLU A 202 -3.28 26.92 13.63
CA GLU A 202 -3.23 25.55 14.16
C GLU A 202 -4.11 24.62 13.34
N GLU A 203 -5.37 24.99 13.14
CA GLU A 203 -6.33 24.28 12.29
C GLU A 203 -5.84 24.18 10.84
N ARG A 204 -5.22 25.23 10.30
CA ARG A 204 -4.56 25.17 8.97
C ARG A 204 -3.42 24.15 8.93
N ARG A 205 -2.63 24.02 10.00
CA ARG A 205 -1.57 22.99 10.09
C ARG A 205 -2.16 21.59 10.21
N HIS A 206 -3.26 21.42 10.95
CA HIS A 206 -3.97 20.14 11.02
C HIS A 206 -4.59 19.74 9.68
N ALA A 207 -5.23 20.67 8.96
CA ALA A 207 -5.77 20.47 7.62
C ALA A 207 -4.67 20.13 6.60
N GLN A 208 -3.54 20.86 6.58
CA GLN A 208 -2.38 20.53 5.76
C GLN A 208 -1.84 19.12 6.04
N ARG A 209 -1.70 18.74 7.32
CA ARG A 209 -1.23 17.41 7.72
C ARG A 209 -2.21 16.31 7.31
N ALA A 210 -3.51 16.53 7.50
CA ALA A 210 -4.57 15.60 7.10
C ALA A 210 -4.58 15.39 5.58
N LEU A 211 -4.56 16.48 4.80
CA LEU A 211 -4.42 16.44 3.35
C LEU A 211 -3.15 15.70 2.94
N SER A 212 -1.99 16.01 3.52
CA SER A 212 -0.73 15.34 3.20
C SER A 212 -0.80 13.82 3.37
N ILE A 213 -1.42 13.34 4.46
CA ILE A 213 -1.61 11.90 4.69
C ILE A 213 -2.55 11.28 3.64
N MET A 214 -3.74 11.84 3.47
CA MET A 214 -4.76 11.32 2.54
C MET A 214 -4.33 11.39 1.07
N MET A 215 -3.54 12.41 0.72
CA MET A 215 -2.91 12.55 -0.58
C MET A 215 -1.66 11.69 -0.73
N ASN A 216 -1.01 11.19 0.32
CA ASN A 216 0.12 10.26 0.16
C ASN A 216 -0.36 8.85 -0.22
N ILE A 217 -1.56 8.46 0.22
CA ILE A 217 -2.13 7.13 0.00
C ILE A 217 -2.58 6.95 -1.46
N GLN A 218 -2.11 5.87 -2.08
CA GLN A 218 -2.62 5.38 -3.36
C GLN A 218 -3.92 4.63 -3.13
N TRP A 219 -5.04 5.26 -3.46
CA TRP A 219 -6.37 4.65 -3.44
C TRP A 219 -6.51 3.78 -4.69
N LYS A 220 -6.19 2.49 -4.54
CA LYS A 220 -6.36 1.46 -5.56
C LYS A 220 -7.78 0.88 -5.47
N GLY A 221 -8.26 0.35 -6.58
CA GLY A 221 -9.49 -0.41 -6.65
C GLY A 221 -9.36 -1.81 -6.06
N ASN A 222 -10.44 -2.58 -6.20
CA ASN A 222 -10.58 -3.89 -5.59
C ASN A 222 -9.95 -5.03 -6.42
N TYR A 223 -9.14 -4.73 -7.44
CA TYR A 223 -8.52 -5.73 -8.30
C TYR A 223 -7.22 -6.25 -7.68
N PHE A 224 -7.08 -7.58 -7.64
CA PHE A 224 -5.88 -8.27 -7.18
C PHE A 224 -5.33 -9.18 -8.27
N GLU A 225 -4.01 -9.08 -8.50
CA GLU A 225 -3.29 -9.96 -9.43
C GLU A 225 -3.37 -11.42 -8.99
N ALA A 226 -3.36 -12.34 -9.94
CA ALA A 226 -3.38 -13.76 -9.65
C ALA A 226 -2.04 -14.22 -9.05
N ILE A 227 -2.11 -14.84 -7.88
CA ILE A 227 -0.97 -15.39 -7.15
C ILE A 227 -0.72 -16.82 -7.63
N ASP A 228 0.52 -17.22 -7.92
CA ASP A 228 0.82 -18.63 -8.24
C ASP A 228 0.57 -19.53 -7.00
N PRO A 229 -0.37 -20.50 -7.07
CA PRO A 229 -0.61 -21.43 -5.96
C PRO A 229 0.60 -22.29 -5.60
N ALA A 230 1.51 -22.54 -6.56
CA ALA A 230 2.74 -23.29 -6.29
C ALA A 230 3.77 -22.45 -5.51
N GLU A 231 3.97 -21.18 -5.87
CA GLU A 231 4.73 -20.22 -5.06
C GLU A 231 4.14 -20.09 -3.65
N ALA A 232 2.83 -19.92 -3.54
CA ALA A 232 2.13 -19.81 -2.26
C ALA A 232 2.34 -21.06 -1.38
N ARG A 233 2.20 -22.26 -1.96
CA ARG A 233 2.39 -23.52 -1.25
C ARG A 233 3.83 -23.68 -0.76
N ARG A 234 4.82 -23.31 -1.59
CA ARG A 234 6.24 -23.34 -1.21
C ARG A 234 6.53 -22.44 -0.01
N ILE A 235 5.99 -21.20 0.01
CA ILE A 235 6.17 -20.29 1.15
C ILE A 235 5.58 -20.88 2.44
N LEU A 236 4.41 -21.52 2.37
CA LEU A 236 3.81 -22.20 3.53
C LEU A 236 4.61 -23.42 3.98
N ASP A 237 5.21 -24.19 3.08
CA ASP A 237 6.04 -25.36 3.40
C ASP A 237 7.44 -24.98 3.94
N GLU A 238 7.97 -23.81 3.56
CA GLU A 238 9.21 -23.24 4.11
C GLU A 238 9.03 -22.76 5.56
N GLU A 239 7.91 -22.09 5.86
CA GLU A 239 7.64 -21.51 7.20
C GLU A 239 7.01 -22.50 8.19
N LEU A 240 6.25 -23.50 7.73
CA LEU A 240 5.42 -24.36 8.58
C LEU A 240 5.72 -25.85 8.33
N TYR A 241 6.16 -26.55 9.36
CA TYR A 241 6.30 -28.01 9.31
C TYR A 241 4.94 -28.69 9.56
N GLY A 242 4.59 -29.69 8.74
CA GLY A 242 3.31 -30.40 8.84
C GLY A 242 2.10 -29.49 8.56
N MET A 243 1.07 -29.56 9.40
CA MET A 243 -0.14 -28.72 9.35
C MET A 243 -0.87 -28.71 7.99
N GLU A 244 -0.93 -29.87 7.31
CA GLU A 244 -1.51 -29.99 5.96
C GLU A 244 -2.95 -29.47 5.83
N SER A 245 -3.80 -29.66 6.83
CA SER A 245 -5.17 -29.13 6.85
C SER A 245 -5.21 -27.59 6.85
N VAL A 246 -4.31 -26.95 7.60
CA VAL A 246 -4.19 -25.49 7.69
C VAL A 246 -3.65 -24.93 6.37
N LYS A 247 -2.60 -25.55 5.82
CA LYS A 247 -2.02 -25.17 4.51
C LYS A 247 -3.04 -25.29 3.39
N GLN A 248 -3.76 -26.42 3.33
CA GLN A 248 -4.81 -26.65 2.35
C GLN A 248 -5.90 -25.56 2.43
N ARG A 249 -6.32 -25.18 3.65
CA ARG A 249 -7.34 -24.15 3.85
C ARG A 249 -6.90 -22.77 3.40
N ILE A 250 -5.64 -22.41 3.60
CA ILE A 250 -5.06 -21.14 3.11
C ILE A 250 -5.01 -21.13 1.58
N ILE A 251 -4.58 -22.25 0.97
CA ILE A 251 -4.55 -22.39 -0.50
C ILE A 251 -5.96 -22.32 -1.11
N GLU A 252 -6.99 -22.87 -0.46
CA GLU A 252 -8.39 -22.71 -0.88
C GLU A 252 -8.82 -21.23 -0.94
N THR A 253 -8.44 -20.42 0.06
CA THR A 253 -8.71 -18.98 0.07
C THR A 253 -7.98 -18.23 -1.04
N ILE A 254 -6.71 -18.58 -1.30
CA ILE A 254 -5.92 -17.96 -2.39
C ILE A 254 -6.52 -18.31 -3.76
N ILE A 255 -6.98 -19.55 -3.96
CA ILE A 255 -7.66 -19.97 -5.20
C ILE A 255 -8.99 -19.21 -5.38
N GLN A 256 -9.71 -18.88 -4.31
CA GLN A 256 -10.90 -18.02 -4.38
C GLN A 256 -10.53 -16.61 -4.84
N ILE A 257 -9.51 -15.98 -4.22
CA ILE A 257 -9.00 -14.65 -4.60
C ILE A 257 -8.58 -14.62 -6.08
N ASN A 258 -7.81 -15.62 -6.52
CA ASN A 258 -7.40 -15.75 -7.93
C ASN A 258 -8.58 -15.90 -8.90
N ARG A 259 -9.73 -16.40 -8.44
CA ARG A 259 -10.91 -16.62 -9.28
C ARG A 259 -11.81 -15.40 -9.37
N THR A 260 -11.90 -14.60 -8.29
CA THR A 260 -12.71 -13.38 -8.25
C THR A 260 -11.92 -12.13 -8.59
N HIS A 261 -10.58 -12.17 -8.50
CA HIS A 261 -9.67 -11.02 -8.48
C HIS A 261 -10.02 -9.97 -7.41
N THR A 262 -10.64 -10.41 -6.31
CA THR A 262 -11.09 -9.56 -5.20
C THR A 262 -10.83 -10.27 -3.88
N LEU A 263 -10.56 -9.51 -2.81
CA LEU A 263 -10.54 -10.08 -1.46
C LEU A 263 -11.93 -10.59 -1.04
N PRO A 264 -12.03 -11.67 -0.24
CA PRO A 264 -13.28 -12.09 0.38
C PRO A 264 -13.78 -11.03 1.37
N ALA A 265 -15.10 -10.92 1.52
CA ALA A 265 -15.73 -10.04 2.51
C ALA A 265 -15.58 -10.53 3.97
N TYR A 266 -14.80 -11.58 4.20
CA TYR A 266 -14.51 -12.16 5.50
C TYR A 266 -12.99 -12.29 5.69
N GLY A 267 -12.51 -12.05 6.91
CA GLY A 267 -11.11 -12.24 7.27
C GLY A 267 -10.73 -13.69 7.55
N LEU A 268 -9.47 -13.94 7.88
CA LEU A 268 -9.03 -15.21 8.47
C LEU A 268 -8.92 -15.08 9.99
N LEU A 269 -9.42 -16.06 10.74
CA LEU A 269 -9.22 -16.13 12.20
C LEU A 269 -8.49 -17.43 12.55
N LEU A 270 -7.24 -17.28 12.98
CA LEU A 270 -6.34 -18.35 13.38
C LEU A 270 -6.51 -18.62 14.88
N ILE A 271 -7.15 -19.72 15.24
CA ILE A 271 -7.39 -20.12 16.64
C ILE A 271 -6.51 -21.32 16.99
N GLY A 272 -5.89 -21.33 18.16
CA GLY A 272 -5.19 -22.51 18.67
C GLY A 272 -4.32 -22.18 19.89
N PRO A 273 -3.63 -23.17 20.49
CA PRO A 273 -2.80 -22.94 21.66
C PRO A 273 -1.71 -21.87 21.48
N ALA A 274 -1.18 -21.35 22.59
CA ALA A 274 -0.04 -20.44 22.55
C ALA A 274 1.18 -21.14 21.91
N GLY A 275 2.01 -20.38 21.18
CA GLY A 275 3.25 -20.90 20.61
C GLY A 275 3.10 -21.90 19.45
N THR A 276 1.93 -22.09 18.84
CA THR A 276 1.75 -22.99 17.68
C THR A 276 2.18 -22.41 16.32
N GLY A 277 2.59 -21.12 16.28
CA GLY A 277 3.00 -20.44 15.04
C GLY A 277 1.96 -19.53 14.40
N LYS A 278 0.81 -19.28 15.06
CA LYS A 278 -0.31 -18.45 14.53
C LYS A 278 0.12 -17.15 13.84
N SER A 279 0.99 -16.36 14.47
CA SER A 279 1.47 -15.10 13.88
C SER A 279 2.41 -15.32 12.69
N GLN A 280 3.22 -16.39 12.67
CA GLN A 280 4.03 -16.77 11.50
C GLN A 280 3.16 -17.14 10.31
N ILE A 281 2.05 -17.87 10.53
CA ILE A 281 1.04 -18.15 9.51
C ILE A 281 0.46 -16.83 8.96
N ALA A 282 0.09 -15.89 9.83
CA ALA A 282 -0.44 -14.58 9.39
C ALA A 282 0.57 -13.79 8.54
N TYR A 283 1.85 -13.76 8.92
CA TYR A 283 2.92 -13.13 8.12
C TYR A 283 3.18 -13.88 6.80
N ALA A 284 3.10 -15.21 6.79
CA ALA A 284 3.23 -16.00 5.57
C ALA A 284 2.10 -15.70 4.59
N VAL A 285 0.84 -15.63 5.05
CA VAL A 285 -0.30 -15.23 4.22
C VAL A 285 -0.12 -13.80 3.68
N ALA A 286 0.29 -12.85 4.51
CA ALA A 286 0.55 -11.47 4.06
C ALA A 286 1.63 -11.41 2.96
N ARG A 287 2.74 -12.16 3.12
CA ARG A 287 3.79 -12.29 2.09
C ARG A 287 3.28 -12.93 0.79
N ILE A 288 2.41 -13.93 0.88
CA ILE A 288 1.83 -14.61 -0.29
C ILE A 288 0.90 -13.67 -1.06
N LEU A 289 0.12 -12.84 -0.35
CA LEU A 289 -0.73 -11.82 -0.96
C LEU A 289 0.06 -10.67 -1.60
N LYS A 290 1.36 -10.54 -1.31
CA LYS A 290 2.26 -9.47 -1.81
C LYS A 290 1.77 -8.05 -1.45
N LEU A 291 0.95 -7.95 -0.40
CA LEU A 291 0.42 -6.68 0.12
C LEU A 291 1.27 -6.20 1.32
N PRO A 292 1.37 -4.87 1.54
CA PRO A 292 1.89 -4.34 2.80
C PRO A 292 1.02 -4.82 3.97
N TRP A 293 1.62 -5.02 5.15
CA TRP A 293 0.89 -5.45 6.34
C TRP A 293 1.25 -4.61 7.57
N THR A 294 0.29 -4.48 8.49
CA THR A 294 0.49 -3.82 9.78
C THR A 294 -0.12 -4.68 10.90
N THR A 295 0.56 -4.72 12.04
CA THR A 295 0.14 -5.50 13.22
C THR A 295 -0.59 -4.62 14.23
N LEU A 296 -1.78 -5.03 14.66
CA LEU A 296 -2.52 -4.44 15.77
C LEU A 296 -2.51 -5.44 16.93
N ASP A 297 -1.90 -5.08 18.05
CA ASP A 297 -1.87 -5.91 19.26
C ASP A 297 -2.98 -5.50 20.23
N MET A 298 -3.99 -6.36 20.38
CA MET A 298 -5.15 -6.10 21.25
C MET A 298 -4.80 -6.18 22.73
N SER A 299 -3.66 -6.75 23.10
CA SER A 299 -3.18 -6.74 24.48
C SER A 299 -2.69 -5.35 24.92
N SER A 300 -2.30 -4.51 23.96
CA SER A 300 -1.79 -3.14 24.19
C SER A 300 -2.90 -2.08 24.01
N ILE A 301 -3.86 -2.32 23.12
CA ILE A 301 -4.91 -1.36 22.74
C ILE A 301 -6.11 -1.48 23.68
N ASN A 302 -6.19 -0.56 24.64
CA ASN A 302 -7.24 -0.53 25.67
C ASN A 302 -8.33 0.52 25.40
N ASP A 303 -8.16 1.37 24.40
CA ASP A 303 -8.97 2.55 24.13
C ASP A 303 -9.28 2.66 22.62
N PRO A 304 -10.56 2.74 22.20
CA PRO A 304 -10.95 3.03 20.83
C PRO A 304 -10.25 4.25 20.21
N GLU A 305 -9.97 5.32 20.98
CA GLU A 305 -9.29 6.53 20.45
C GLU A 305 -7.86 6.24 19.95
N GLN A 306 -7.22 5.15 20.38
CA GLN A 306 -5.91 4.75 19.84
C GLN A 306 -6.05 4.19 18.41
N LEU A 307 -7.14 3.48 18.11
CA LEU A 307 -7.43 2.98 16.77
C LEU A 307 -7.91 4.10 15.85
N THR A 308 -8.73 5.01 16.38
CA THR A 308 -9.51 5.99 15.61
C THR A 308 -8.95 7.41 15.61
N GLY A 309 -7.97 7.70 16.45
CA GLY A 309 -7.35 9.01 16.59
C GLY A 309 -8.16 9.97 17.47
N SER A 310 -7.67 11.20 17.51
CA SER A 310 -8.22 12.29 18.34
C SER A 310 -8.69 13.45 17.45
N SER A 311 -9.82 14.07 17.83
CA SER A 311 -10.38 15.21 17.08
C SER A 311 -9.41 16.40 17.04
N ARG A 312 -9.39 17.12 15.91
CA ARG A 312 -8.53 18.30 15.65
C ARG A 312 -8.75 19.47 16.60
N ILE A 313 -9.81 19.44 17.41
CA ILE A 313 -10.07 20.43 18.47
C ILE A 313 -8.93 20.46 19.50
N TYR A 314 -8.18 19.36 19.65
CA TYR A 314 -7.02 19.28 20.55
C TYR A 314 -5.71 19.64 19.84
N ALA A 315 -4.92 20.55 20.43
CA ALA A 315 -3.60 20.96 19.89
C ALA A 315 -2.62 19.79 19.63
N ASN A 316 -2.73 18.71 20.41
CA ASN A 316 -1.90 17.52 20.28
C ASN A 316 -2.58 16.40 19.46
N ALA A 317 -3.63 16.72 18.69
CA ALA A 317 -4.40 15.74 17.93
C ALA A 317 -3.54 14.95 16.93
N LYS A 318 -3.83 13.66 16.83
CA LYS A 318 -3.17 12.70 15.95
C LYS A 318 -4.18 11.77 15.28
N PRO A 319 -3.90 11.33 14.04
CA PRO A 319 -4.60 10.19 13.45
C PRO A 319 -4.50 8.93 14.32
N GLY A 320 -5.44 8.01 14.16
CA GLY A 320 -5.40 6.71 14.81
C GLY A 320 -4.39 5.76 14.17
N ILE A 321 -4.06 4.68 14.88
CA ILE A 321 -3.13 3.64 14.40
C ILE A 321 -3.57 3.08 13.04
N ILE A 322 -4.88 2.98 12.78
CA ILE A 322 -5.42 2.52 11.49
C ILE A 322 -5.00 3.48 10.36
N MET A 323 -5.18 4.78 10.56
CA MET A 323 -4.85 5.83 9.58
C MET A 323 -3.34 6.02 9.43
N GLU A 324 -2.56 5.87 10.50
CA GLU A 324 -1.09 5.82 10.44
C GLU A 324 -0.61 4.58 9.66
N ALA A 325 -1.26 3.42 9.79
CA ALA A 325 -0.94 2.20 9.04
C ALA A 325 -1.13 2.39 7.52
N PHE A 326 -2.27 2.95 7.08
CA PHE A 326 -2.47 3.35 5.68
C PHE A 326 -1.40 4.34 5.22
N SER A 327 -1.07 5.34 6.04
CA SER A 327 -0.05 6.35 5.72
C SER A 327 1.37 5.77 5.60
N MET A 328 1.69 4.71 6.36
CA MET A 328 2.97 3.99 6.30
C MET A 328 3.02 3.01 5.13
N ALA A 329 1.91 2.33 4.82
CA ALA A 329 1.80 1.44 3.67
C ALA A 329 1.86 2.20 2.33
N GLY A 330 1.34 3.44 2.30
CA GLY A 330 1.27 4.27 1.09
C GLY A 330 0.18 3.83 0.10
N GLU A 331 -0.59 2.79 0.42
CA GLU A 331 -1.64 2.21 -0.43
C GLU A 331 -2.90 1.89 0.39
N SER A 332 -4.06 1.86 -0.28
CA SER A 332 -5.34 1.45 0.34
C SER A 332 -5.48 -0.06 0.53
N ASN A 333 -4.65 -0.86 -0.15
CA ASN A 333 -4.76 -2.31 -0.17
C ASN A 333 -3.69 -2.90 0.76
N LEU A 334 -4.09 -3.35 1.94
CA LEU A 334 -3.16 -3.80 3.00
C LEU A 334 -3.78 -4.88 3.90
N VAL A 335 -2.90 -5.67 4.52
CA VAL A 335 -3.27 -6.72 5.46
C VAL A 335 -3.16 -6.22 6.90
N PHE A 336 -4.27 -6.22 7.64
CA PHE A 336 -4.25 -5.95 9.09
C PHE A 336 -4.15 -7.26 9.87
N ILE A 337 -3.00 -7.46 10.52
CA ILE A 337 -2.76 -8.62 11.39
C ILE A 337 -3.17 -8.26 12.81
N ILE A 338 -4.33 -8.75 13.25
CA ILE A 338 -4.90 -8.48 14.58
C ILE A 338 -4.45 -9.58 15.53
N ASN A 339 -3.51 -9.29 16.43
CA ASN A 339 -3.03 -10.25 17.41
C ASN A 339 -3.89 -10.25 18.69
N GLU A 340 -4.16 -11.44 19.19
CA GLU A 340 -4.88 -11.69 20.45
C GLU A 340 -6.28 -11.06 20.50
N LEU A 341 -7.08 -11.31 19.44
CA LEU A 341 -8.46 -10.82 19.32
C LEU A 341 -9.35 -11.21 20.52
N ASP A 342 -9.05 -12.33 21.16
CA ASP A 342 -9.65 -12.82 22.41
C ASP A 342 -9.49 -11.85 23.60
N LYS A 343 -8.53 -10.92 23.55
CA LYS A 343 -8.33 -9.89 24.59
C LYS A 343 -9.07 -8.58 24.32
N ALA A 344 -9.48 -8.31 23.07
CA ALA A 344 -10.07 -7.02 22.68
C ALA A 344 -11.33 -6.67 23.50
N ALA A 345 -12.15 -7.66 23.84
CA ALA A 345 -13.39 -7.47 24.60
C ALA A 345 -13.20 -7.27 26.11
N SER A 346 -11.96 -7.31 26.63
CA SER A 346 -11.67 -7.24 28.07
C SER A 346 -11.53 -5.80 28.64
N GLY A 347 -11.59 -4.78 27.79
CA GLY A 347 -11.44 -3.37 28.15
C GLY A 347 -12.54 -2.86 29.07
N LYS A 348 -12.17 -2.30 30.22
CA LYS A 348 -13.08 -1.67 31.21
C LYS A 348 -13.33 -0.17 30.97
N GLY A 349 -13.10 0.31 29.75
CA GLY A 349 -13.18 1.73 29.36
C GLY A 349 -14.55 2.17 28.83
N ASN A 350 -14.67 3.46 28.47
CA ASN A 350 -15.85 4.06 27.86
C ASN A 350 -15.97 3.71 26.35
N GLY A 351 -15.88 2.43 26.01
CA GLY A 351 -15.96 1.93 24.64
C GLY A 351 -15.11 0.68 24.44
N ASN A 352 -15.54 -0.21 23.55
CA ASN A 352 -14.85 -1.46 23.27
C ASN A 352 -14.07 -1.34 21.94
N PRO A 353 -12.73 -1.56 21.91
CA PRO A 353 -11.96 -1.60 20.67
C PRO A 353 -12.52 -2.57 19.62
N ALA A 354 -13.23 -3.63 20.04
CA ALA A 354 -13.91 -4.56 19.15
C ALA A 354 -14.98 -3.90 18.25
N ASP A 355 -15.63 -2.83 18.70
CA ASP A 355 -16.68 -2.14 17.91
C ASP A 355 -16.06 -1.37 16.73
N VAL A 356 -14.87 -0.78 16.94
CA VAL A 356 -14.08 -0.16 15.87
C VAL A 356 -13.63 -1.22 14.88
N LEU A 357 -13.14 -2.36 15.36
CA LEU A 357 -12.77 -3.48 14.49
C LEU A 357 -13.95 -3.95 13.64
N LEU A 358 -15.16 -4.07 14.19
CA LEU A 358 -16.35 -4.43 13.40
C LEU A 358 -16.57 -3.47 12.21
N THR A 359 -16.40 -2.16 12.38
CA THR A 359 -16.54 -1.22 11.24
C THR A 359 -15.48 -1.43 10.15
N LEU A 360 -14.26 -1.83 10.53
CA LEU A 360 -13.19 -2.18 9.60
C LEU A 360 -13.49 -3.51 8.88
N LEU A 361 -13.99 -4.53 9.59
CA LEU A 361 -14.36 -5.84 9.07
C LEU A 361 -15.61 -5.82 8.17
N ASP A 362 -16.50 -4.85 8.37
CA ASP A 362 -17.77 -4.76 7.65
C ASP A 362 -17.62 -4.23 6.21
N ASN A 363 -16.44 -3.76 5.81
CA ASN A 363 -16.14 -3.14 4.51
C ASN A 363 -17.02 -1.93 4.14
N LEU A 364 -17.76 -1.38 5.11
CA LEU A 364 -18.57 -0.17 4.99
C LEU A 364 -17.72 1.12 5.03
N GLY A 365 -16.44 0.99 5.36
CA GLY A 365 -15.53 2.10 5.63
C GLY A 365 -15.46 2.47 7.12
N PHE A 366 -14.38 3.13 7.48
CA PHE A 366 -14.04 3.49 8.85
C PHE A 366 -13.84 5.01 8.99
N THR A 367 -14.37 5.65 10.04
CA THR A 367 -14.23 7.10 10.26
C THR A 367 -13.17 7.40 11.31
N ASP A 368 -12.03 7.93 10.88
CA ASP A 368 -10.97 8.43 11.76
C ASP A 368 -11.36 9.82 12.32
N ASN A 369 -11.22 10.01 13.64
CA ASN A 369 -11.59 11.23 14.37
C ASN A 369 -10.71 12.44 14.00
N TYR A 370 -9.47 12.21 13.57
CA TYR A 370 -8.58 13.26 13.08
C TYR A 370 -8.88 13.59 11.62
N MET A 371 -9.31 12.63 10.80
CA MET A 371 -9.66 12.90 9.40
C MET A 371 -11.06 13.49 9.26
N GLU A 372 -12.02 13.11 10.09
CA GLU A 372 -13.44 13.47 9.97
C GLU A 372 -14.01 13.06 8.59
N CYS A 373 -13.50 11.94 8.06
CA CYS A 373 -13.84 11.37 6.76
C CYS A 373 -14.02 9.85 6.89
N MET A 374 -14.98 9.30 6.16
CA MET A 374 -15.13 7.86 6.02
C MET A 374 -14.06 7.34 5.05
N ILE A 375 -13.12 6.55 5.56
CA ILE A 375 -12.05 5.88 4.83
C ILE A 375 -12.58 4.58 4.23
N PRO A 376 -12.53 4.35 2.90
CA PRO A 376 -12.88 3.07 2.30
C PRO A 376 -11.96 1.95 2.79
N THR A 377 -12.54 0.80 3.17
CA THR A 377 -11.81 -0.39 3.64
C THR A 377 -11.92 -1.58 2.69
N SER A 378 -12.42 -1.42 1.47
CA SER A 378 -12.62 -2.54 0.52
C SER A 378 -11.34 -3.25 0.07
N GLY A 379 -10.18 -2.57 0.15
CA GLY A 379 -8.85 -3.16 -0.08
C GLY A 379 -8.20 -3.80 1.16
N VAL A 380 -8.86 -3.75 2.32
CA VAL A 380 -8.31 -4.26 3.59
C VAL A 380 -8.55 -5.77 3.71
N TYR A 381 -7.49 -6.53 4.03
CA TYR A 381 -7.62 -7.93 4.41
C TYR A 381 -7.31 -8.16 5.90
N PRO A 382 -8.30 -8.48 6.74
CA PRO A 382 -8.08 -8.73 8.16
C PRO A 382 -7.68 -10.19 8.44
N ILE A 383 -6.55 -10.38 9.13
CA ILE A 383 -6.09 -11.68 9.62
C ILE A 383 -5.94 -11.61 11.14
N ALA A 384 -6.83 -12.25 11.87
CA ALA A 384 -6.82 -12.28 13.32
C ALA A 384 -6.16 -13.54 13.88
N THR A 385 -5.52 -13.43 15.04
CA THR A 385 -5.06 -14.56 15.85
C THR A 385 -5.71 -14.52 17.23
N ALA A 386 -6.06 -15.70 17.77
CA ALA A 386 -6.62 -15.85 19.12
C ALA A 386 -6.16 -17.17 19.76
N ASN A 387 -6.19 -17.25 21.09
CA ASN A 387 -5.89 -18.48 21.83
C ASN A 387 -7.19 -19.20 22.23
N ASP A 388 -8.16 -18.46 22.73
CA ASP A 388 -9.47 -18.97 23.14
C ASP A 388 -10.57 -18.50 22.17
N LYS A 389 -11.42 -19.44 21.75
CA LYS A 389 -12.57 -19.20 20.87
C LYS A 389 -13.74 -18.59 21.63
N ASP A 390 -13.90 -18.97 22.90
CA ASP A 390 -15.09 -18.64 23.70
C ASP A 390 -15.03 -17.21 24.26
N GLN A 391 -13.87 -16.56 24.23
CA GLN A 391 -13.71 -15.13 24.57
C GLN A 391 -14.07 -14.18 23.42
N ILE A 392 -14.25 -14.69 22.19
CA ILE A 392 -14.51 -13.86 21.01
C ILE A 392 -16.02 -13.65 20.87
N SER A 393 -16.44 -12.40 20.62
CA SER A 393 -17.85 -12.09 20.45
C SER A 393 -18.42 -12.69 19.15
N ALA A 394 -19.67 -13.17 19.21
CA ALA A 394 -20.35 -13.74 18.05
C ALA A 394 -20.42 -12.78 16.82
N PRO A 395 -20.60 -11.45 16.97
CA PRO A 395 -20.50 -10.51 15.85
C PRO A 395 -19.14 -10.57 15.15
N LEU A 396 -18.02 -10.56 15.89
CA LEU A 396 -16.69 -10.68 15.31
C LEU A 396 -16.52 -12.02 14.61
N MET A 397 -16.87 -13.14 15.27
CA MET A 397 -16.76 -14.48 14.68
C MET A 397 -17.49 -14.61 13.34
N SER A 398 -18.63 -13.93 13.16
CA SER A 398 -19.41 -13.97 11.91
C SER A 398 -18.68 -13.38 10.70
N ARG A 399 -17.63 -12.59 10.91
CA ARG A 399 -16.84 -11.91 9.86
C ARG A 399 -15.49 -12.59 9.58
N PHE A 400 -15.22 -13.75 10.17
CA PHE A 400 -13.99 -14.51 9.93
C PHE A 400 -14.26 -15.95 9.49
N ALA A 401 -13.48 -16.43 8.52
CA ALA A 401 -13.28 -17.86 8.32
C ALA A 401 -12.34 -18.38 9.40
N VAL A 402 -12.89 -19.20 10.30
CA VAL A 402 -12.14 -19.82 11.40
C VAL A 402 -11.25 -20.94 10.86
N ILE A 403 -9.97 -20.91 11.23
CA ILE A 403 -9.01 -21.97 11.01
C ILE A 403 -8.48 -22.40 12.38
N GLU A 404 -8.82 -23.62 12.78
CA GLU A 404 -8.37 -24.23 14.04
C GLU A 404 -7.02 -24.91 13.82
N ILE A 405 -6.00 -24.45 14.55
CA ILE A 405 -4.61 -24.89 14.47
C ILE A 405 -4.37 -25.88 15.62
N PRO A 406 -4.11 -27.16 15.32
CA PRO A 406 -3.83 -28.16 16.34
C PRO A 406 -2.49 -27.90 17.05
N ASP A 407 -2.31 -28.49 18.24
CA ASP A 407 -0.97 -28.60 18.82
C ASP A 407 -0.15 -29.68 18.09
N TYR A 408 1.17 -29.55 18.13
CA TYR A 408 2.10 -30.49 17.52
C TYR A 408 2.23 -31.77 18.35
N THR A 409 2.30 -32.91 17.65
CA THR A 409 2.68 -34.19 18.27
C THR A 409 4.13 -34.17 18.74
N ALA A 410 4.51 -35.10 19.64
CA ALA A 410 5.89 -35.21 20.11
C ALA A 410 6.90 -35.46 18.97
N GLU A 411 6.51 -36.22 17.94
CA GLU A 411 7.35 -36.48 16.76
C GLU A 411 7.48 -35.25 15.85
N GLU A 412 6.42 -34.46 15.67
CA GLU A 412 6.52 -33.16 15.01
C GLU A 412 7.41 -32.19 15.80
N LYS A 413 7.26 -32.14 17.13
CA LYS A 413 8.12 -31.33 18.02
C LYS A 413 9.61 -31.73 17.90
N LYS A 414 9.94 -33.02 17.80
CA LYS A 414 11.31 -33.52 17.53
C LYS A 414 11.87 -32.98 16.21
N VAL A 415 11.09 -33.05 15.13
CA VAL A 415 11.53 -32.58 13.80
C VAL A 415 11.63 -31.05 13.74
N ILE A 416 10.69 -30.34 14.38
CA ILE A 416 10.73 -28.87 14.45
C ILE A 416 11.94 -28.40 15.26
N PHE A 417 12.23 -29.02 16.41
CA PHE A 417 13.39 -28.66 17.23
C PHE A 417 14.70 -28.82 16.44
N SER A 418 14.88 -29.99 15.81
CA SER A 418 16.13 -30.35 15.13
C SER A 418 16.34 -29.62 13.79
N LYS A 419 15.30 -29.43 12.97
CA LYS A 419 15.43 -28.80 11.64
C LYS A 419 15.22 -27.30 11.62
N TYR A 420 14.51 -26.73 12.59
CA TYR A 420 14.11 -25.32 12.56
C TYR A 420 14.58 -24.57 13.81
N ALA A 421 14.20 -25.00 15.02
CA ALA A 421 14.45 -24.21 16.24
C ALA A 421 15.96 -24.08 16.56
N LEU A 422 16.68 -25.20 16.65
CA LEU A 422 18.11 -25.19 16.97
C LEU A 422 18.95 -24.49 15.88
N PRO A 423 18.83 -24.79 14.57
CA PRO A 423 19.60 -24.08 13.54
C PRO A 423 19.31 -22.57 13.48
N LYS A 424 18.06 -22.16 13.70
CA LYS A 424 17.65 -20.74 13.77
C LYS A 424 18.31 -20.02 14.94
N VAL A 425 18.40 -20.66 16.11
CA VAL A 425 19.10 -20.12 17.28
C VAL A 425 20.61 -20.04 17.04
N LEU A 426 21.25 -21.10 16.54
CA LEU A 426 22.69 -21.12 16.25
C LEU A 426 23.07 -20.00 15.27
N LYS A 427 22.32 -19.85 14.18
CA LYS A 427 22.51 -18.77 13.21
C LYS A 427 22.32 -17.36 13.80
N ARG A 428 21.43 -17.19 14.78
CA ARG A 428 21.21 -15.92 15.48
C ARG A 428 22.36 -15.57 16.44
N ILE A 429 22.97 -16.57 17.06
CA ILE A 429 24.14 -16.43 17.95
C ILE A 429 25.44 -16.30 17.14
N GLY A 430 25.45 -16.79 15.89
CA GLY A 430 26.61 -16.73 14.99
C GLY A 430 27.48 -17.99 14.98
N MET A 431 26.98 -19.10 15.52
CA MET A 431 27.68 -20.38 15.63
C MET A 431 27.55 -21.23 14.36
N GLU A 432 28.55 -22.04 14.06
CA GLU A 432 28.46 -23.10 13.04
C GLU A 432 27.64 -24.30 13.55
N GLU A 433 26.91 -24.98 12.65
CA GLU A 433 26.09 -26.16 12.99
C GLU A 433 26.89 -27.33 13.62
N LYS A 434 28.22 -27.32 13.50
CA LYS A 434 29.12 -28.33 14.06
C LYS A 434 29.61 -28.01 15.47
N GLU A 435 29.47 -26.76 15.93
CA GLU A 435 29.92 -26.33 17.25
C GLU A 435 29.00 -26.79 18.37
N CYS A 436 27.70 -26.94 18.08
CA CYS A 436 26.69 -27.40 19.03
C CYS A 436 25.86 -28.52 18.40
N THR A 437 26.10 -29.77 18.82
CA THR A 437 25.37 -30.94 18.35
C THR A 437 24.54 -31.57 19.47
N LEU A 438 23.38 -32.11 19.13
CA LEU A 438 22.50 -32.82 20.05
C LEU A 438 22.47 -34.30 19.67
N THR A 439 22.71 -35.19 20.61
CA THR A 439 22.55 -36.64 20.38
C THR A 439 21.06 -37.02 20.31
N PRO A 440 20.69 -38.17 19.71
CA PRO A 440 19.30 -38.66 19.73
C PRO A 440 18.73 -38.77 21.16
N GLU A 441 19.55 -39.19 22.12
CA GLU A 441 19.20 -39.32 23.54
C GLU A 441 18.99 -37.93 24.19
N GLY A 442 19.81 -36.95 23.80
CA GLY A 442 19.62 -35.54 24.17
C GLY A 442 18.32 -34.98 23.62
N LEU A 443 17.97 -35.28 22.37
CA LEU A 443 16.72 -34.83 21.73
C LEU A 443 15.49 -35.40 22.43
N GLU A 444 15.52 -36.70 22.75
CA GLU A 444 14.42 -37.33 23.50
C GLU A 444 14.27 -36.69 24.89
N ALA A 445 15.39 -36.40 25.58
CA ALA A 445 15.36 -35.74 26.89
C ALA A 445 14.76 -34.32 26.84
N VAL A 446 15.06 -33.51 25.82
CA VAL A 446 14.41 -32.19 25.64
C VAL A 446 12.89 -32.36 25.49
N ILE A 447 12.46 -33.30 24.64
CA ILE A 447 11.04 -33.49 24.32
C ILE A 447 10.27 -34.14 25.49
N GLU A 448 10.93 -34.97 26.30
CA GLU A 448 10.39 -35.52 27.54
C GLU A 448 10.11 -34.42 28.58
N LEU A 449 11.06 -33.49 28.79
CA LEU A 449 10.90 -32.34 29.68
C LEU A 449 9.78 -31.39 29.23
N HIS A 450 9.64 -31.17 27.92
CA HIS A 450 8.64 -30.29 27.31
C HIS A 450 7.39 -31.03 26.79
N LYS A 451 7.09 -32.22 27.32
CA LYS A 451 5.96 -33.05 26.85
C LYS A 451 4.58 -32.44 27.15
N ASN A 452 4.45 -31.69 28.25
CA ASN A 452 3.19 -31.11 28.72
C ASN A 452 2.98 -29.65 28.27
N THR A 453 3.95 -29.05 27.56
CA THR A 453 3.88 -27.68 27.05
C THR A 453 3.31 -27.66 25.63
N SER A 454 2.35 -26.78 25.36
CA SER A 454 1.74 -26.62 24.03
C SER A 454 2.56 -25.68 23.14
N GLY A 455 2.50 -25.92 21.83
CA GLY A 455 3.30 -25.20 20.85
C GLY A 455 4.79 -25.53 20.93
N ILE A 456 5.61 -24.61 20.43
CA ILE A 456 7.07 -24.76 20.30
C ILE A 456 7.88 -23.66 21.02
N ARG A 457 7.21 -22.75 21.75
CA ARG A 457 7.88 -21.59 22.37
C ARG A 457 8.92 -21.99 23.43
N ASP A 458 8.56 -22.94 24.29
CA ASP A 458 9.47 -23.43 25.34
C ASP A 458 10.60 -24.27 24.74
N LEU A 459 10.37 -24.91 23.59
CA LEU A 459 11.38 -25.61 22.80
C LEU A 459 12.38 -24.64 22.14
N GLU A 460 11.93 -23.48 21.66
CA GLU A 460 12.84 -22.41 21.20
C GLU A 460 13.70 -21.86 22.36
N GLN A 461 13.13 -21.71 23.56
CA GLN A 461 13.89 -21.31 24.75
C GLN A 461 14.90 -22.37 25.20
N ALA A 462 14.53 -23.65 25.16
CA ALA A 462 15.44 -24.77 25.43
C ALA A 462 16.62 -24.79 24.45
N ALA A 463 16.36 -24.59 23.16
CA ALA A 463 17.41 -24.46 22.13
C ALA A 463 18.34 -23.27 22.41
N GLU A 464 17.80 -22.13 22.83
CA GLU A 464 18.57 -20.95 23.24
C GLU A 464 19.48 -21.22 24.45
N HIS A 465 18.97 -21.90 25.48
CA HIS A 465 19.78 -22.24 26.65
C HIS A 465 20.90 -23.26 26.32
N ILE A 466 20.60 -24.26 25.49
CA ILE A 466 21.58 -25.24 25.00
C ILE A 466 22.69 -24.55 24.20
N ALA A 467 22.33 -23.71 23.22
CA ALA A 467 23.30 -23.01 22.38
C ALA A 467 24.15 -22.00 23.18
N ALA A 468 23.55 -21.26 24.11
CA ALA A 468 24.28 -20.35 25.00
C ALA A 468 25.26 -21.11 25.91
N ASN A 469 24.90 -22.30 26.38
CA ASN A 469 25.81 -23.14 27.17
C ASN A 469 26.94 -23.74 26.33
N ALA A 470 26.68 -24.14 25.08
CA ALA A 470 27.73 -24.55 24.14
C ALA A 470 28.73 -23.42 23.90
N LEU A 471 28.25 -22.21 23.61
CA LEU A 471 29.10 -21.04 23.41
C LEU A 471 29.96 -20.74 24.65
N TYR A 472 29.37 -20.82 25.84
CA TYR A 472 30.12 -20.67 27.10
C TYR A 472 31.27 -21.67 27.20
N GLN A 473 31.03 -22.96 26.95
CA GLN A 473 32.09 -23.98 26.99
C GLN A 473 33.16 -23.75 25.91
N ILE A 474 32.77 -23.35 24.70
CA ILE A 474 33.71 -23.08 23.59
C ILE A 474 34.62 -21.90 23.94
N GLU A 475 34.07 -20.80 24.45
CA GLU A 475 34.83 -19.60 24.79
C GLU A 475 35.66 -19.75 26.07
N VAL A 476 35.13 -20.40 27.11
CA VAL A 476 35.77 -20.48 28.45
C VAL A 476 36.61 -21.74 28.62
N ASP A 477 36.10 -22.90 28.22
CA ASP A 477 36.80 -24.20 28.35
C ASP A 477 37.65 -24.54 27.09
N HIS A 478 37.61 -23.67 26.07
CA HIS A 478 38.38 -23.76 24.81
C HIS A 478 38.16 -25.07 24.04
N VAL A 479 36.98 -25.68 24.16
CA VAL A 479 36.57 -26.84 23.36
C VAL A 479 36.13 -26.41 21.97
N LYS A 480 36.38 -27.26 20.96
CA LYS A 480 36.05 -26.94 19.55
C LYS A 480 34.59 -27.19 19.16
N SER A 481 33.87 -27.97 19.96
CA SER A 481 32.50 -28.38 19.72
C SER A 481 31.94 -29.07 20.97
N VAL A 482 30.67 -28.83 21.28
CA VAL A 482 29.94 -29.50 22.36
C VAL A 482 28.91 -30.45 21.77
N ALA A 483 28.83 -31.66 22.33
CA ALA A 483 27.81 -32.64 22.02
C ALA A 483 27.00 -32.92 23.28
N PHE A 484 25.71 -32.55 23.30
CA PHE A 484 24.85 -32.77 24.46
C PHE A 484 24.19 -34.16 24.40
N ASP A 485 24.42 -34.94 25.45
CA ASP A 485 23.71 -36.18 25.74
C ASP A 485 22.48 -35.96 26.64
N GLY A 486 21.71 -37.04 26.87
CA GLY A 486 20.51 -37.00 27.70
C GLY A 486 20.73 -36.71 29.19
N GLU A 487 21.95 -36.87 29.73
CA GLU A 487 22.27 -36.47 31.10
C GLU A 487 22.63 -34.98 31.17
N MET A 488 23.45 -34.50 30.23
CA MET A 488 23.77 -33.07 30.11
C MET A 488 22.52 -32.22 29.88
N VAL A 489 21.61 -32.65 29.00
CA VAL A 489 20.33 -31.97 28.77
C VAL A 489 19.49 -31.90 30.05
N ARG A 490 19.31 -33.02 30.77
CA ARG A 490 18.54 -33.03 32.03
C ARG A 490 19.19 -32.20 33.13
N LYS A 491 20.52 -32.11 33.17
CA LYS A 491 21.26 -31.24 34.10
C LYS A 491 21.15 -29.74 33.75
N LEU A 492 20.92 -29.42 32.47
CA LEU A 492 20.84 -28.05 31.96
C LEU A 492 19.41 -27.47 32.00
N LEU A 493 18.39 -28.31 31.75
CA LEU A 493 16.99 -27.90 31.57
C LEU A 493 16.03 -28.42 32.65
N GLY A 494 16.48 -29.30 33.55
CA GLY A 494 15.67 -29.95 34.59
C GLY A 494 15.76 -29.31 35.99
#